data_AF-X1AWL3-F1
#
_entry.id   AF-X1AWL3-F1
#
_cell.length_a   1.000
_cell.length_b   1.000
_cell.length_c   1.000
_cell.angle_alpha   90.00
_cell.angle_beta   90.00
_cell.angle_gamma   90.00
#
_symmetry.space_group_name_H-M   'P 1'
#
loop_
_entity.id
_entity.type
_entity.pdbx_description
1 polymer ?
#
loop_
_entity_poly.entity_id
_entity_poly.type
_entity_poly.pdbx_seq_one_letter_code
_entity_poly.pdbx_strand_id
1 'polypeptide(L)' 'ESLAKMRKLMEEKNFVENGLHHEIYLSDPRRVPEEKWKTILRQPVKEQS' A
#
# COMPACT_ATOMS: atom_id res chain seq x y z
N GLU A 1 2.77 -6.14 -8.07
CA GLU A 1 2.33 -5.01 -8.91
C GLU A 1 1.96 -3.75 -8.12
N SER A 2 1.12 -3.84 -7.08
CA SER A 2 0.59 -2.66 -6.36
C SER A 2 1.65 -1.79 -5.68
N LEU A 3 2.66 -2.39 -5.02
CA LEU A 3 3.74 -1.62 -4.38
C LEU A 3 4.61 -0.85 -5.39
N ALA A 4 4.86 -1.42 -6.56
CA ALA A 4 5.63 -0.75 -7.62
C ALA A 4 4.88 0.47 -8.16
N LYS A 5 3.56 0.37 -8.35
CA LYS A 5 2.70 1.51 -8.73
C LYS A 5 2.73 2.60 -7.67
N MET A 6 2.68 2.23 -6.39
CA MET A 6 2.75 3.18 -5.27
C MET A 6 4.10 3.91 -5.22
N ARG A 7 5.23 3.19 -5.38
CA ARG A 7 6.56 3.80 -5.42
C ARG A 7 6.72 4.76 -6.59
N LYS A 8 6.28 4.36 -7.79
CA LYS A 8 6.30 5.24 -8.97
C LYS A 8 5.52 6.53 -8.73
N LEU A 9 4.34 6.45 -8.12
CA LEU A 9 3.56 7.63 -7.78
C LEU A 9 4.28 8.53 -6.75
N MET A 10 4.96 7.93 -5.77
CA MET A 10 5.74 8.70 -4.79
C MET A 10 6.88 9.46 -5.46
N GLU A 11 7.61 8.82 -6.38
CA GLU A 11 8.66 9.47 -7.17
C GLU A 11 8.09 10.62 -8.02
N GLU A 12 7.00 10.39 -8.76
CA GLU A 12 6.35 11.41 -9.59
C GLU A 12 5.83 12.61 -8.78
N LYS A 13 5.56 12.42 -7.49
CA LYS A 13 5.03 13.45 -6.58
C LYS A 13 6.07 14.00 -5.61
N ASN A 14 7.33 13.61 -5.72
CA ASN A 14 8.41 13.97 -4.78
C ASN A 14 8.03 13.69 -3.32
N PHE A 15 7.48 12.51 -3.07
CA PHE A 15 7.22 12.01 -1.72
C PHE A 15 8.33 11.07 -1.26
N VAL A 16 8.70 11.17 0.02
CA VAL A 16 9.60 10.23 0.69
C VAL A 16 8.86 9.44 1.78
N GLU A 17 9.35 8.23 2.09
CA GLU A 17 8.77 7.39 3.13
C GLU A 17 8.80 8.09 4.51
N ASN A 18 7.71 7.98 5.26
CA ASN A 18 7.52 8.65 6.54
C ASN A 18 6.99 7.70 7.62
N GLY A 19 7.56 6.50 7.72
CA GLY A 19 7.21 5.50 8.72
C GLY A 19 7.01 4.10 8.14
N LEU A 20 6.42 3.22 8.97
CA LEU A 20 6.25 1.81 8.66
C LEU A 20 5.10 1.56 7.67
N HIS A 21 5.28 0.53 6.85
CA HIS A 21 4.22 0.03 5.98
C HIS A 21 3.10 -0.62 6.80
N HIS A 22 1.85 -0.38 6.40
CA HIS A 22 0.69 -1.02 7.01
C HIS A 22 -0.07 -1.85 5.97
N GLU A 23 -0.32 -3.11 6.30
CA GLU A 23 -1.24 -3.97 5.57
C GLU A 23 -2.51 -4.17 6.37
N ILE A 24 -3.66 -3.83 5.79
CA ILE A 24 -4.96 -3.99 6.43
C ILE A 24 -5.77 -4.99 5.61
N TYR A 25 -5.93 -6.19 6.16
CA TYR A 25 -6.73 -7.26 5.55
C TYR A 25 -8.21 -7.00 5.83
N LEU A 26 -8.97 -6.65 4.79
CA LEU A 26 -10.42 -6.45 4.87
C LEU A 26 -11.20 -7.76 4.73
N SER A 27 -10.58 -8.78 4.14
CA SER A 27 -11.14 -10.12 3.97
C SER A 27 -10.49 -11.09 4.95
N ASP A 28 -11.29 -11.96 5.59
CA ASP A 28 -10.74 -13.11 6.33
C ASP A 28 -10.31 -14.18 5.32
N PRO A 29 -9.00 -14.48 5.21
CA PRO A 29 -8.46 -15.39 4.21
C PRO A 29 -8.94 -16.84 4.39
N ARG A 30 -9.49 -17.21 5.55
CA ARG A 30 -10.01 -18.56 5.81
C ARG A 30 -11.44 -18.75 5.30
N ARG A 31 -12.14 -17.66 4.99
CA ARG A 31 -13.58 -17.66 4.68
C ARG A 31 -13.89 -17.19 3.27
N VAL A 32 -13.00 -16.41 2.66
CA VAL A 32 -13.19 -15.78 1.36
C VAL A 32 -12.28 -16.47 0.34
N PRO A 33 -12.77 -16.83 -0.86
CA PRO A 33 -11.90 -17.29 -1.95
C PRO A 33 -10.82 -16.26 -2.29
N GLU A 34 -9.63 -16.73 -2.66
CA GLU A 34 -8.45 -15.88 -2.90
C GLU A 34 -8.69 -14.76 -3.90
N GLU A 35 -9.49 -15.00 -4.94
CA GLU A 35 -9.77 -14.03 -5.99
C GLU A 35 -10.62 -12.85 -5.50
N LYS A 36 -11.22 -12.95 -4.31
CA LYS A 36 -12.02 -11.90 -3.68
C LYS A 36 -11.33 -11.25 -2.48
N TRP A 37 -10.08 -11.62 -2.19
CA TRP A 37 -9.34 -11.01 -1.08
C TRP A 37 -9.12 -9.53 -1.33
N LYS A 38 -9.39 -8.73 -0.30
CA LYS A 38 -9.14 -7.29 -0.30
C LYS A 38 -8.17 -6.96 0.81
N THR A 39 -7.03 -6.40 0.42
CA THR A 39 -6.01 -5.88 1.34
C THR A 39 -5.71 -4.44 0.95
N ILE A 40 -5.76 -3.55 1.92
CA ILE A 40 -5.27 -2.18 1.76
C ILE A 40 -3.79 -2.18 2.12
N LEU A 41 -2.94 -1.81 1.15
CA LEU A 41 -1.54 -1.48 1.38
C LEU A 41 -1.45 0.03 1.62
N ARG A 42 -0.87 0.45 2.74
CA ARG A 42 -0.73 1.86 3.11
C ARG A 42 0.71 2.18 3.45
N GLN A 43 1.31 3.09 2.69
CA GLN A 43 2.63 3.65 2.95
C GLN A 43 2.50 5.07 3.49
N PRO A 44 2.96 5.35 4.72
CA PRO A 44 3.12 6.72 5.20
C PRO A 44 4.17 7.45 4.37
N VAL A 45 3.85 8.68 3.94
CA VAL A 45 4.75 9.52 3.14
C VAL A 45 4.74 10.96 3.64
N LYS A 46 5.78 11.72 3.28
CA LYS A 46 5.89 13.18 3.46
C LYS A 46 6.45 13.82 2.19
N GLU A 47 6.17 15.10 1.99
CA GLU A 47 6.79 15.87 0.90
C GLU A 47 8.32 15.94 1.09
N GLN A 48 9.04 15.76 0.00
CA GLN A 48 10.47 16.00 -0.06
C GLN A 48 10.68 17.52 -0.08
N SER A 49 10.86 18.11 1.11
CA SER A 49 11.20 19.53 1.28
C SER A 49 12.54 19.87 0.64
#